data_AF-A0A936TGP2-F1
#
_entry.id   AF-A0A936TGP2-F1
#
_cell.length_a   1.000
_cell.length_b   1.000
_cell.length_c   1.000
_cell.angle_alpha   90.00
_cell.angle_beta   90.00
_cell.angle_gamma   90.00
#
_symmetry.space_group_name_H-M   'P 1'
#
loop_
_entity.id
_entity.type
_entity.pdbx_description
1 polymer ?
#
loop_
_entity_poly.entity_id
_entity_poly.type
_entity_poly.pdbx_seq_one_letter_code
_entity_poly.pdbx_strand_id
1 'polypeptide(L)'
;MTSNFPQMLRNSPLREVIFELRFIPSQPAAGDLLPGLLYSALQKDYSDMMTLPVATVPRQIRNQNPDLKYLASHRFSSGSHSVQIGDHSVLLQTTEYPGWSEFKNKVVTLLDALKKTEIVKQVERFSFKYINLIAASESERQLQFLKVRVELPGRAPNEKGFLLREESIEGKFITVTQVAPNATAKVSTLAHEISGLLIDVDTIRQVGNEFWTDHVTLLEEGHAIAKKNFFSLLTEATLQKLDPR
;
A
#
# COMPACT_ATOMS: atom_id res chain seq x y z
N MET A 1 -18.82 18.72 -1.95
CA MET A 1 -17.77 19.75 -1.89
C MET A 1 -16.48 19.13 -2.40
N THR A 2 -15.96 19.58 -3.53
CA THR A 2 -14.70 19.09 -4.11
C THR A 2 -13.54 19.74 -3.36
N SER A 3 -12.98 19.02 -2.39
CA SER A 3 -11.75 19.43 -1.71
C SER A 3 -10.60 19.38 -2.71
N ASN A 4 -10.10 20.54 -3.16
CA ASN A 4 -8.89 20.63 -3.98
C ASN A 4 -7.67 20.31 -3.11
N PHE A 5 -7.32 19.02 -3.01
CA PHE A 5 -6.07 18.60 -2.37
C PHE A 5 -4.87 18.90 -3.27
N PRO A 6 -3.70 19.23 -2.71
CA PRO A 6 -2.49 19.50 -3.49
C PRO A 6 -2.19 18.37 -4.47
N GLN A 7 -1.69 18.71 -5.66
CA GLN A 7 -1.25 17.69 -6.61
C GLN A 7 0.12 17.15 -6.21
N MET A 8 0.96 18.00 -5.61
CA MET A 8 2.31 17.64 -5.19
C MET A 8 2.66 18.24 -3.84
N LEU A 9 3.56 17.57 -3.11
CA LEU A 9 4.21 18.07 -1.91
C LEU A 9 5.71 18.08 -2.19
N ARG A 10 6.37 19.23 -2.02
CA ARG A 10 7.82 19.31 -2.23
C ARG A 10 8.55 18.46 -1.19
N ASN A 11 8.09 18.49 0.06
CA ASN A 11 8.60 17.66 1.14
C ASN A 11 7.67 16.45 1.32
N SER A 12 7.55 15.62 0.29
CA SER A 12 6.64 14.47 0.32
C SER A 12 6.98 13.53 1.48
N PRO A 13 6.00 13.21 2.36
CA PRO A 13 6.19 12.23 3.42
C PRO A 13 6.03 10.81 2.91
N LEU A 14 5.54 10.62 1.68
CA LEU A 14 5.26 9.30 1.12
C LEU A 14 6.55 8.50 0.94
N ARG A 15 6.59 7.32 1.56
CA ARG A 15 7.76 6.41 1.54
C ARG A 15 7.53 5.17 0.72
N GLU A 16 6.29 4.68 0.70
CA GLU A 16 5.98 3.45 0.01
C GLU A 16 4.53 3.46 -0.46
N VAL A 17 4.30 2.95 -1.67
CA VAL A 17 2.98 2.70 -2.23
C VAL A 17 2.89 1.25 -2.64
N ILE A 18 1.81 0.61 -2.23
CA ILE A 18 1.52 -0.80 -2.53
C ILE A 18 0.13 -0.88 -3.15
N PHE A 19 0.05 -1.48 -4.32
CA PHE A 19 -1.19 -2.03 -4.85
C PHE A 19 -1.22 -3.53 -4.54
N GLU A 20 -2.33 -4.05 -4.04
CA GLU A 20 -2.57 -5.48 -3.84
C GLU A 20 -3.84 -5.89 -4.60
N LEU A 21 -3.78 -7.00 -5.34
CA LEU A 21 -4.97 -7.71 -5.82
C LEU A 21 -5.00 -9.08 -5.16
N ARG A 22 -6.12 -9.43 -4.53
CA ARG A 22 -6.38 -10.77 -3.99
C ARG A 22 -7.38 -11.52 -4.84
N PHE A 23 -7.17 -12.81 -4.97
CA PHE A 23 -7.97 -13.65 -5.84
C PHE A 23 -8.02 -15.12 -5.40
N ILE A 24 -9.01 -15.81 -5.94
CA ILE A 24 -9.12 -17.26 -5.93
C ILE A 24 -8.54 -17.79 -7.25
N PRO A 25 -7.53 -18.67 -7.21
CA PRO A 25 -6.96 -19.24 -8.42
C PRO A 25 -7.88 -20.31 -9.04
N SER A 26 -7.77 -20.51 -10.35
CA SER A 26 -8.49 -21.54 -11.12
C SER A 26 -7.93 -22.93 -10.89
N GLN A 27 -6.68 -23.02 -10.47
CA GLN A 27 -5.99 -24.27 -10.18
C GLN A 27 -5.15 -24.16 -8.89
N PRO A 28 -4.89 -25.27 -8.19
CA PRO A 28 -3.91 -25.30 -7.10
C PRO A 28 -2.53 -24.85 -7.60
N ALA A 29 -1.66 -24.42 -6.68
CA ALA A 29 -0.26 -24.07 -6.98
C ALA A 29 -0.09 -22.83 -7.90
N ALA A 30 -1.03 -21.89 -7.87
CA ALA A 30 -0.89 -20.62 -8.58
C ALA A 30 0.41 -19.89 -8.23
N GLY A 31 0.86 -19.95 -6.96
CA GLY A 31 2.12 -19.34 -6.53
C GLY A 31 3.37 -20.02 -7.09
N ASP A 32 3.26 -21.24 -7.62
CA ASP A 32 4.35 -21.96 -8.27
C ASP A 32 4.37 -21.70 -9.79
N LEU A 33 3.21 -21.43 -10.39
CA LEU A 33 3.04 -21.22 -11.84
C LEU A 33 3.14 -19.75 -12.27
N LEU A 34 2.49 -18.85 -11.51
CA LEU A 34 2.46 -17.43 -11.79
C LEU A 34 3.84 -16.79 -11.91
N PRO A 35 4.86 -17.16 -11.11
CA PRO A 35 6.18 -16.57 -11.26
C PRO A 35 6.74 -16.77 -12.68
N GLY A 36 6.70 -17.99 -13.23
CA GLY A 36 7.20 -18.24 -14.58
C GLY A 36 6.42 -17.47 -15.65
N LEU A 37 5.08 -17.50 -15.56
CA LEU A 37 4.20 -16.82 -16.52
C LEU A 37 4.37 -15.30 -16.49
N LEU A 38 4.39 -14.70 -15.29
CA LEU A 38 4.55 -13.26 -15.13
C LEU A 38 5.96 -12.80 -15.43
N TYR A 39 6.99 -13.59 -15.09
CA TYR A 39 8.38 -13.25 -15.42
C TYR A 39 8.55 -13.10 -16.93
N SER A 40 7.96 -14.01 -17.74
CA SER A 40 8.03 -13.93 -19.20
C SER A 40 7.51 -12.59 -19.75
N ALA A 41 6.47 -12.02 -19.11
CA ALA A 41 5.83 -10.77 -19.51
C ALA A 41 6.50 -9.53 -18.92
N LEU A 42 7.10 -9.62 -17.73
CA LEU A 42 7.55 -8.49 -16.91
C LEU A 42 9.07 -8.35 -16.81
N GLN A 43 9.86 -9.35 -17.22
CA GLN A 43 11.32 -9.39 -17.07
C GLN A 43 12.07 -8.18 -17.65
N LYS A 44 11.47 -7.46 -18.62
CA LYS A 44 12.06 -6.23 -19.17
C LYS A 44 12.11 -5.11 -18.13
N ASP A 45 11.10 -5.03 -17.27
CA ASP A 45 10.97 -4.00 -16.25
C ASP A 45 11.41 -4.50 -14.86
N TYR A 46 11.34 -5.81 -14.61
CA TYR A 46 11.67 -6.46 -13.34
C TYR A 46 12.53 -7.72 -13.58
N SER A 47 13.84 -7.53 -13.71
CA SER A 47 14.77 -8.59 -14.12
C SER A 47 15.29 -9.45 -12.97
N ASP A 48 15.33 -8.92 -11.75
CA ASP A 48 15.84 -9.65 -10.58
C ASP A 48 14.70 -10.45 -9.94
N MET A 49 14.83 -11.77 -9.89
CA MET A 49 13.82 -12.67 -9.33
C MET A 49 14.38 -13.40 -8.10
N MET A 50 13.65 -13.34 -6.99
CA MET A 50 13.99 -14.05 -5.77
C MET A 50 12.78 -14.75 -5.14
N THR A 51 13.06 -15.82 -4.41
CA THR A 51 12.09 -16.47 -3.51
C THR A 51 12.10 -15.77 -2.16
N LEU A 52 10.92 -15.66 -1.56
CA LEU A 52 10.71 -15.09 -0.23
C LEU A 52 10.63 -16.21 0.83
N PRO A 53 10.92 -15.93 2.11
CA PRO A 53 10.90 -16.95 3.16
C PRO A 53 9.60 -17.74 3.27
N VAL A 54 8.45 -17.12 2.97
CA VAL A 54 7.12 -17.76 2.91
C VAL A 54 7.08 -18.95 1.96
N ALA A 55 7.92 -18.99 0.92
CA ALA A 55 8.01 -20.11 -0.02
C ALA A 55 8.41 -21.42 0.67
N THR A 56 9.15 -21.34 1.80
CA THR A 56 9.59 -22.52 2.58
C THR A 56 8.46 -23.15 3.41
N VAL A 57 7.38 -22.41 3.66
CA VAL A 57 6.21 -22.92 4.39
C VAL A 57 5.36 -23.77 3.43
N PRO A 58 5.01 -25.02 3.79
CA PRO A 58 4.17 -25.88 2.95
C PRO A 58 2.86 -25.20 2.54
N ARG A 59 2.49 -25.34 1.25
CA ARG A 59 1.30 -24.69 0.66
C ARG A 59 0.01 -25.00 1.40
N GLN A 60 -0.18 -26.22 1.91
CA GLN A 60 -1.36 -26.57 2.71
C GLN A 60 -1.48 -25.71 3.97
N ILE A 61 -0.36 -25.44 4.65
CA ILE A 61 -0.32 -24.59 5.84
C ILE A 61 -0.61 -23.14 5.45
N ARG A 62 -0.01 -22.64 4.36
CA ARG A 62 -0.28 -21.28 3.85
C ARG A 62 -1.77 -21.07 3.55
N ASN A 63 -2.41 -22.02 2.88
CA ASN A 63 -3.81 -21.89 2.46
C ASN A 63 -4.81 -22.00 3.61
N GLN A 64 -4.46 -22.69 4.70
CA GLN A 64 -5.32 -22.85 5.88
C GLN A 64 -5.16 -21.70 6.88
N ASN A 65 -4.02 -21.02 6.89
CA ASN A 65 -3.74 -19.92 7.81
C ASN A 65 -4.09 -18.56 7.16
N PRO A 66 -5.09 -17.81 7.65
CA PRO A 66 -5.48 -16.51 7.11
C PRO A 66 -4.33 -15.49 7.04
N ASP A 67 -3.39 -15.53 7.98
CA ASP A 67 -2.25 -14.61 8.05
C ASP A 67 -1.19 -14.92 6.98
N LEU A 68 -1.19 -16.14 6.44
CA LEU A 68 -0.23 -16.61 5.45
C LEU A 68 -0.80 -16.70 4.03
N LYS A 69 -2.12 -16.90 3.90
CA LYS A 69 -2.81 -17.20 2.63
C LYS A 69 -2.48 -16.20 1.52
N TYR A 70 -2.35 -14.92 1.88
CA TYR A 70 -2.13 -13.83 0.92
C TYR A 70 -0.69 -13.31 0.89
N LEU A 71 0.24 -13.96 1.62
CA LEU A 71 1.64 -13.57 1.56
C LEU A 71 2.28 -14.03 0.25
N ALA A 72 3.12 -13.16 -0.30
CA ALA A 72 3.89 -13.47 -1.48
C ALA A 72 5.00 -14.48 -1.16
N SER A 73 5.22 -15.40 -2.10
CA SER A 73 6.31 -16.39 -2.07
C SER A 73 7.46 -16.02 -3.01
N HIS A 74 7.22 -15.14 -3.98
CA HIS A 74 8.21 -14.69 -4.95
C HIS A 74 8.19 -13.17 -5.09
N ARG A 75 9.32 -12.59 -5.47
CA ARG A 75 9.46 -11.17 -5.75
C ARG A 75 10.30 -10.97 -7.01
N PHE A 76 9.83 -10.09 -7.89
CA PHE A 76 10.61 -9.51 -8.99
C PHE A 76 10.93 -8.07 -8.63
N SER A 77 12.18 -7.65 -8.78
CA SER A 77 12.66 -6.32 -8.39
C SER A 77 13.39 -5.61 -9.53
N SER A 78 13.30 -4.29 -9.50
CA SER A 78 14.12 -3.38 -10.30
C SER A 78 14.18 -2.03 -9.59
N GLY A 79 15.36 -1.70 -9.05
CA GLY A 79 15.56 -0.48 -8.26
C GLY A 79 14.57 -0.37 -7.10
N SER A 80 13.79 0.71 -7.11
CA SER A 80 12.78 1.04 -6.10
C SER A 80 11.41 0.43 -6.35
N HIS A 81 11.27 -0.44 -7.36
CA HIS A 81 10.01 -1.09 -7.72
C HIS A 81 10.09 -2.61 -7.54
N SER A 82 8.97 -3.23 -7.15
CA SER A 82 8.87 -4.69 -7.13
C SER A 82 7.46 -5.20 -7.40
N VAL A 83 7.38 -6.38 -8.01
CA VAL A 83 6.17 -7.18 -8.13
C VAL A 83 6.32 -8.39 -7.23
N GLN A 84 5.34 -8.65 -6.36
CA GLN A 84 5.35 -9.81 -5.47
C GLN A 84 4.19 -10.74 -5.79
N ILE A 85 4.43 -12.04 -5.75
CA ILE A 85 3.51 -13.06 -6.25
C ILE A 85 3.30 -14.11 -5.16
N GLY A 86 2.04 -14.35 -4.82
CA GLY A 86 1.59 -15.41 -3.91
C GLY A 86 0.61 -16.36 -4.57
N ASP A 87 0.13 -17.35 -3.81
CA ASP A 87 -0.89 -18.30 -4.28
C ASP A 87 -2.26 -17.62 -4.50
N HIS A 88 -2.54 -16.55 -3.76
CA HIS A 88 -3.83 -15.85 -3.73
C HIS A 88 -3.71 -14.33 -3.90
N SER A 89 -2.52 -13.82 -4.26
CA SER A 89 -2.28 -12.39 -4.35
C SER A 89 -1.19 -12.03 -5.36
N VAL A 90 -1.32 -10.85 -5.95
CA VAL A 90 -0.20 -10.13 -6.57
C VAL A 90 -0.10 -8.74 -5.97
N LEU A 91 1.12 -8.24 -5.84
CA LEU A 91 1.39 -6.92 -5.31
C LEU A 91 2.32 -6.17 -6.25
N LEU A 92 2.06 -4.88 -6.44
CA LEU A 92 3.02 -3.93 -7.02
C LEU A 92 3.41 -2.93 -5.94
N GLN A 93 4.71 -2.80 -5.68
CA GLN A 93 5.26 -1.91 -4.67
C GLN A 93 6.25 -0.93 -5.29
N THR A 94 6.27 0.30 -4.78
CA THR A 94 7.34 1.27 -5.06
C THR A 94 7.72 2.09 -3.83
N THR A 95 9.02 2.32 -3.64
CA THR A 95 9.55 3.24 -2.62
C THR A 95 9.97 4.60 -3.17
N GLU A 96 9.95 4.76 -4.49
CA GLU A 96 10.15 6.04 -5.19
C GLU A 96 8.93 6.30 -6.06
N TYR A 97 7.89 6.84 -5.44
CA TYR A 97 6.60 7.00 -6.09
C TYR A 97 6.69 7.97 -7.28
N PRO A 98 6.42 7.50 -8.52
CA PRO A 98 6.58 8.32 -9.73
C PRO A 98 5.40 9.28 -9.98
N GLY A 99 4.42 9.32 -9.07
CA GLY A 99 3.14 9.97 -9.27
C GLY A 99 2.07 9.00 -9.81
N TRP A 100 0.81 9.43 -9.72
CA TRP A 100 -0.34 8.56 -9.93
C TRP A 100 -0.45 8.01 -11.35
N SER A 101 -0.26 8.86 -12.36
CA SER A 101 -0.41 8.44 -13.76
C SER A 101 0.54 7.29 -14.11
N GLU A 102 1.83 7.42 -13.78
CA GLU A 102 2.82 6.36 -14.05
C GLU A 102 2.59 5.12 -13.18
N PHE A 103 2.31 5.30 -11.89
CA PHE A 103 2.05 4.16 -11.01
C PHE A 103 0.82 3.37 -11.45
N LYS A 104 -0.28 4.04 -11.82
CA LYS A 104 -1.49 3.42 -12.38
C LYS A 104 -1.17 2.63 -13.65
N ASN A 105 -0.36 3.18 -14.56
CA ASN A 105 0.04 2.47 -15.79
C ASN A 105 0.80 1.17 -15.49
N LYS A 106 1.70 1.19 -14.48
CA LYS A 106 2.39 -0.02 -14.01
C LYS A 106 1.41 -1.03 -13.40
N VAL A 107 0.42 -0.58 -12.61
CA VAL A 107 -0.65 -1.44 -12.08
C VAL A 107 -1.45 -2.08 -13.21
N VAL A 108 -1.91 -1.30 -14.19
CA VAL A 108 -2.67 -1.81 -15.34
C VAL A 108 -1.86 -2.84 -16.14
N THR A 109 -0.57 -2.57 -16.35
CA THR A 109 0.32 -3.51 -17.05
C THR A 109 0.45 -4.85 -16.30
N LEU A 110 0.60 -4.80 -14.97
CA LEU A 110 0.59 -6.01 -14.13
C LEU A 110 -0.76 -6.75 -14.22
N LEU A 111 -1.88 -6.02 -14.16
CA LEU A 111 -3.22 -6.60 -14.23
C LEU A 111 -3.48 -7.27 -15.59
N ASP A 112 -3.05 -6.65 -16.69
CA ASP A 112 -3.16 -7.20 -18.04
C ASP A 112 -2.31 -8.47 -18.19
N ALA A 113 -1.09 -8.46 -17.67
CA ALA A 113 -0.22 -9.64 -17.65
C ALA A 113 -0.87 -10.78 -16.83
N LEU A 114 -1.40 -10.46 -15.66
CA LEU A 114 -2.08 -11.43 -14.79
C LEU A 114 -3.33 -12.01 -15.46
N LYS A 115 -4.18 -11.17 -16.06
CA LYS A 115 -5.42 -11.60 -16.72
C LYS A 115 -5.14 -12.60 -17.86
N LYS A 116 -4.07 -12.39 -18.63
CA LYS A 116 -3.63 -13.28 -19.72
C LYS A 116 -3.17 -14.67 -19.24
N THR A 117 -2.83 -14.82 -17.96
CA THR A 117 -2.44 -16.14 -17.43
C THR A 117 -3.62 -17.10 -17.26
N GLU A 118 -4.86 -16.57 -17.21
CA GLU A 118 -6.08 -17.34 -16.92
C GLU A 118 -6.05 -18.11 -15.58
N ILE A 119 -5.07 -17.82 -14.72
CA ILE A 119 -4.95 -18.42 -13.38
C ILE A 119 -5.95 -17.80 -12.41
N VAL A 120 -6.39 -16.55 -12.63
CA VAL A 120 -7.38 -15.92 -11.75
C VAL A 120 -8.79 -16.40 -12.10
N LYS A 121 -9.40 -17.21 -11.22
CA LYS A 121 -10.80 -17.63 -11.36
C LYS A 121 -11.76 -16.55 -10.89
N GLN A 122 -11.47 -15.95 -9.74
CA GLN A 122 -12.30 -14.94 -9.12
C GLN A 122 -11.44 -13.89 -8.43
N VAL A 123 -11.66 -12.62 -8.72
CA VAL A 123 -11.11 -11.52 -7.90
C VAL A 123 -11.90 -11.44 -6.59
N GLU A 124 -11.20 -11.21 -5.48
CA GLU A 124 -11.80 -11.02 -4.14
C GLU A 124 -11.81 -9.53 -3.76
N ARG A 125 -10.65 -8.87 -3.86
CA ARG A 125 -10.50 -7.45 -3.54
C ARG A 125 -9.26 -6.87 -4.19
N PHE A 126 -9.22 -5.54 -4.27
CA PHE A 126 -7.96 -4.82 -4.41
C PHE A 126 -7.79 -3.80 -3.28
N SER A 127 -6.55 -3.35 -3.07
CA SER A 127 -6.30 -2.19 -2.21
C SER A 127 -5.12 -1.35 -2.67
N PHE A 128 -5.11 -0.11 -2.19
CA PHE A 128 -3.94 0.77 -2.22
C PHE A 128 -3.53 1.13 -0.80
N LYS A 129 -2.30 0.78 -0.45
CA LYS A 129 -1.67 1.19 0.80
C LYS A 129 -0.62 2.27 0.53
N TYR A 130 -0.78 3.41 1.18
CA TYR A 130 0.19 4.51 1.18
C TYR A 130 0.81 4.63 2.56
N ILE A 131 2.12 4.46 2.65
CA ILE A 131 2.90 4.54 3.88
C ILE A 131 3.64 5.87 3.88
N ASN A 132 3.31 6.73 4.84
CA ASN A 132 3.85 8.08 4.94
C ASN A 132 4.62 8.24 6.24
N LEU A 133 5.77 8.91 6.20
CA LEU A 133 6.57 9.26 7.37
C LEU A 133 6.84 10.77 7.37
N ILE A 134 6.13 11.49 8.22
CA ILE A 134 6.34 12.92 8.44
C ILE A 134 7.49 13.07 9.44
N ALA A 135 8.63 13.58 8.98
CA ALA A 135 9.83 13.73 9.79
C ALA A 135 9.61 14.65 11.02
N ALA A 136 10.02 14.14 12.18
CA ALA A 136 9.99 14.85 13.46
C ALA A 136 10.93 14.19 14.48
N SER A 137 11.40 14.98 15.43
CA SER A 137 12.14 14.51 16.59
C SER A 137 11.23 13.80 17.61
N GLU A 138 11.81 12.97 18.48
CA GLU A 138 11.07 12.31 19.57
C GLU A 138 10.55 13.27 20.65
N SER A 139 11.13 14.48 20.73
CA SER A 139 10.69 15.52 21.67
C SER A 139 9.45 16.28 21.19
N GLU A 140 9.12 16.20 19.90
CA GLU A 140 7.93 16.86 19.34
C GLU A 140 6.66 16.08 19.70
N ARG A 141 5.56 16.81 19.89
CA ARG A 141 4.21 16.24 20.04
C ARG A 141 3.63 15.94 18.66
N GLN A 142 3.97 14.79 18.09
CA GLN A 142 3.70 14.45 16.70
C GLN A 142 2.21 14.26 16.41
N LEU A 143 1.38 13.90 17.40
CA LEU A 143 -0.08 13.84 17.20
C LEU A 143 -0.68 15.21 16.85
N GLN A 144 -0.02 16.32 17.19
CA GLN A 144 -0.45 17.67 16.80
C GLN A 144 -0.34 17.92 15.30
N PHE A 145 0.34 17.04 14.54
CA PHE A 145 0.35 17.14 13.09
C PHE A 145 -0.99 16.78 12.46
N LEU A 146 -1.87 16.14 13.23
CA LEU A 146 -3.15 15.63 12.76
C LEU A 146 -4.33 16.41 13.37
N LYS A 147 -5.43 16.47 12.62
CA LYS A 147 -6.75 16.91 13.08
C LYS A 147 -7.44 15.81 13.89
N VAL A 148 -6.74 15.26 14.88
CA VAL A 148 -7.23 14.19 15.74
C VAL A 148 -7.23 14.67 17.19
N ARG A 149 -8.31 14.37 17.92
CA ARG A 149 -8.41 14.63 19.35
C ARG A 149 -8.52 13.31 20.11
N VAL A 150 -7.59 13.09 21.03
CA VAL A 150 -7.58 11.95 21.94
C VAL A 150 -7.55 12.48 23.36
N GLU A 151 -8.58 12.14 24.14
CA GLU A 151 -8.72 12.60 25.52
C GLU A 151 -8.53 11.42 26.47
N LEU A 152 -7.65 11.58 27.47
CA LEU A 152 -7.52 10.66 28.59
C LEU A 152 -7.80 11.44 29.89
N PRO A 153 -8.44 10.81 30.90
CA PRO A 153 -8.70 11.47 32.17
C PRO A 153 -7.43 12.06 32.79
N GLY A 154 -7.40 13.38 32.95
CA GLY A 154 -6.33 14.11 33.63
C GLY A 154 -4.99 14.21 32.88
N ARG A 155 -4.88 13.75 31.62
CA ARG A 155 -3.62 13.81 30.85
C ARG A 155 -3.80 13.72 29.35
N ALA A 156 -2.79 14.18 28.60
CA ALA A 156 -2.66 13.88 27.19
C ALA A 156 -2.18 12.42 26.96
N PRO A 157 -2.43 11.81 25.79
CA PRO A 157 -1.82 10.53 25.43
C PRO A 157 -0.30 10.64 25.47
N ASN A 158 0.33 9.57 25.97
CA ASN A 158 1.76 9.35 25.81
C ASN A 158 2.00 8.83 24.40
N GLU A 159 2.84 9.50 23.62
CA GLU A 159 3.13 9.13 22.23
C GLU A 159 4.16 8.00 22.12
N LYS A 160 4.80 7.59 23.22
CA LYS A 160 5.61 6.37 23.27
C LYS A 160 4.70 5.14 23.36
N GLY A 161 4.75 4.28 22.35
CA GLY A 161 3.90 3.10 22.24
C GLY A 161 2.44 3.42 21.88
N PHE A 162 2.17 4.63 21.38
CA PHE A 162 0.85 5.02 20.93
C PHE A 162 0.56 4.45 19.54
N LEU A 163 -0.61 3.83 19.38
CA LEU A 163 -1.13 3.38 18.10
C LEU A 163 -2.60 3.79 17.99
N LEU A 164 -2.93 4.56 16.95
CA LEU A 164 -4.31 4.78 16.55
C LEU A 164 -4.57 3.98 15.28
N ARG A 165 -5.62 3.18 15.27
CA ARG A 165 -6.13 2.50 14.10
C ARG A 165 -7.62 2.78 13.97
N GLU A 166 -8.04 3.24 12.82
CA GLU A 166 -9.43 3.57 12.51
C GLU A 166 -9.82 2.96 11.17
N GLU A 167 -11.08 2.59 11.05
CA GLU A 167 -11.68 2.11 9.80
C GLU A 167 -12.85 3.00 9.44
N SER A 168 -12.76 3.64 8.27
CA SER A 168 -13.83 4.44 7.70
C SER A 168 -14.39 3.78 6.45
N ILE A 169 -15.67 4.06 6.16
CA ILE A 169 -16.37 3.53 4.99
C ILE A 169 -16.84 4.70 4.14
N GLU A 170 -16.41 4.74 2.88
CA GLU A 170 -16.88 5.71 1.88
C GLU A 170 -17.51 4.96 0.70
N GLY A 171 -18.84 4.94 0.69
CA GLY A 171 -19.65 4.17 -0.25
C GLY A 171 -19.37 2.69 -0.12
N LYS A 172 -18.47 2.20 -0.97
CA LYS A 172 -18.20 0.79 -1.19
C LYS A 172 -16.73 0.44 -0.88
N PHE A 173 -15.93 1.44 -0.50
CA PHE A 173 -14.54 1.32 -0.07
C PHE A 173 -14.46 1.36 1.45
N ILE A 174 -13.50 0.59 2.00
CA ILE A 174 -13.11 0.64 3.41
C ILE A 174 -11.70 1.21 3.44
N THR A 175 -11.46 2.27 4.21
CA THR A 175 -10.11 2.80 4.41
C THR A 175 -9.68 2.56 5.84
N VAL A 176 -8.58 1.82 6.00
CA VAL A 176 -7.92 1.62 7.29
C VAL A 176 -6.82 2.65 7.43
N THR A 177 -6.95 3.55 8.40
CA THR A 177 -5.91 4.52 8.74
C THR A 177 -5.20 4.07 10.00
N GLN A 178 -3.87 3.99 9.96
CA GLN A 178 -3.05 3.71 11.13
C GLN A 178 -2.03 4.83 11.36
N VAL A 179 -1.92 5.28 12.60
CA VAL A 179 -1.01 6.35 13.02
C VAL A 179 -0.14 5.87 14.17
N ALA A 180 1.17 5.98 14.01
CA ALA A 180 2.16 5.65 15.03
C ALA A 180 3.23 6.77 15.14
N PRO A 181 3.22 7.56 16.22
CA PRO A 181 4.31 8.49 16.54
C PRO A 181 5.62 7.78 16.84
N ASN A 182 6.74 8.50 16.69
CA ASN A 182 8.09 8.03 16.99
C ASN A 182 8.47 6.75 16.23
N ALA A 183 7.93 6.59 15.02
CA ALA A 183 8.29 5.52 14.13
C ALA A 183 9.64 5.83 13.46
N THR A 184 10.47 4.80 13.29
CA THR A 184 11.76 4.90 12.60
C THR A 184 11.71 4.17 11.27
N ALA A 185 12.28 4.77 10.24
CA ALA A 185 12.49 4.13 8.95
C ALA A 185 13.96 4.24 8.54
N LYS A 186 14.52 3.13 8.05
CA LYS A 186 15.83 3.11 7.41
C LYS A 186 15.66 3.49 5.95
N VAL A 187 16.26 4.60 5.54
CA VAL A 187 16.30 4.99 4.13
C VAL A 187 17.54 4.38 3.52
N SER A 188 17.38 3.48 2.55
CA SER A 188 18.48 2.72 1.92
C SER A 188 19.56 3.61 1.27
N THR A 189 19.24 4.87 0.94
CA THR A 189 20.14 5.83 0.29
C THR A 189 20.82 6.82 1.25
N LEU A 190 20.40 6.89 2.53
CA LEU A 190 20.97 7.78 3.53
C LEU A 190 21.48 6.95 4.70
N ALA A 191 22.72 7.17 5.15
CA ALA A 191 23.26 6.55 6.37
C ALA A 191 22.54 7.00 7.68
N HIS A 192 21.39 7.65 7.57
CA HIS A 192 20.64 8.22 8.67
C HIS A 192 19.24 7.61 8.74
N GLU A 193 18.84 7.18 9.92
CA GLU A 193 17.47 6.81 10.22
C GLU A 193 16.59 8.07 10.25
N ILE A 194 15.44 8.01 9.59
CA ILE A 194 14.43 9.06 9.70
C ILE A 194 13.45 8.63 10.81
N SER A 195 13.26 9.49 11.80
CA SER A 195 12.22 9.35 12.82
C SER A 195 11.07 10.30 12.55
N GLY A 196 9.86 9.94 12.96
CA GLY A 196 8.71 10.82 12.88
C GLY A 196 7.38 10.11 13.03
N LEU A 197 6.34 10.74 12.48
CA LEU A 197 4.96 10.24 12.52
C LEU A 197 4.70 9.34 11.32
N LEU A 198 4.49 8.05 11.58
CA LEU A 198 4.02 7.10 10.56
C LEU A 198 2.52 7.22 10.39
N ILE A 199 2.08 7.32 9.13
CA ILE A 199 0.67 7.33 8.73
C ILE A 199 0.51 6.36 7.57
N ASP A 200 -0.15 5.25 7.83
CA ASP A 200 -0.54 4.27 6.83
C ASP A 200 -2.01 4.50 6.45
N VAL A 201 -2.30 4.57 5.17
CA VAL A 201 -3.67 4.65 4.63
C VAL A 201 -3.86 3.50 3.65
N ASP A 202 -4.65 2.47 4.04
CA ASP A 202 -4.97 1.30 3.22
C ASP A 202 -6.44 1.36 2.77
N THR A 203 -6.67 1.71 1.51
CA THR A 203 -8.01 1.82 0.91
C THR A 203 -8.33 0.56 0.13
N ILE A 204 -9.37 -0.14 0.59
CA ILE A 204 -9.74 -1.50 0.21
C ILE A 204 -11.10 -1.50 -0.48
N ARG A 205 -11.21 -2.29 -1.55
CA ARG A 205 -12.47 -2.52 -2.27
C ARG A 205 -12.70 -4.00 -2.50
N GLN A 206 -13.75 -4.54 -1.89
CA GLN A 206 -14.27 -5.87 -2.23
C GLN A 206 -14.94 -5.80 -3.61
N VAL A 207 -14.55 -6.72 -4.51
CA VAL A 207 -15.02 -6.78 -5.90
C VAL A 207 -15.09 -8.25 -6.35
N GLY A 208 -15.88 -8.53 -7.37
CA GLY A 208 -15.81 -9.78 -8.13
C GLY A 208 -15.10 -9.60 -9.46
N ASN A 209 -15.42 -10.48 -10.41
CA ASN A 209 -14.82 -10.47 -11.75
C ASN A 209 -15.23 -9.26 -12.61
N GLU A 210 -16.24 -8.49 -12.21
CA GLU A 210 -16.54 -7.19 -12.81
C GLU A 210 -15.35 -6.23 -12.73
N PHE A 211 -14.43 -6.44 -11.79
CA PHE A 211 -13.17 -5.72 -11.69
C PHE A 211 -12.44 -5.67 -13.04
N TRP A 212 -12.39 -6.77 -13.79
CA TRP A 212 -11.65 -6.80 -15.05
C TRP A 212 -12.19 -5.88 -16.13
N THR A 213 -13.47 -5.51 -16.05
CA THR A 213 -14.14 -4.59 -16.98
C THR A 213 -13.92 -3.14 -16.53
N ASP A 214 -14.00 -2.89 -15.22
CA ASP A 214 -14.07 -1.53 -14.67
C ASP A 214 -12.79 -1.09 -13.93
N HIS A 215 -11.72 -1.90 -13.96
CA HIS A 215 -10.54 -1.70 -13.12
C HIS A 215 -9.97 -0.29 -13.23
N VAL A 216 -9.86 0.30 -14.42
CA VAL A 216 -9.31 1.67 -14.57
C VAL A 216 -10.08 2.68 -13.73
N THR A 217 -11.42 2.66 -13.79
CA THR A 217 -12.29 3.54 -13.01
C THR A 217 -12.18 3.25 -11.51
N LEU A 218 -12.19 1.96 -11.14
CA LEU A 218 -12.07 1.54 -9.74
C LEU A 218 -10.73 1.96 -9.12
N LEU A 219 -9.64 1.91 -9.89
CA LEU A 219 -8.31 2.35 -9.46
C LEU A 219 -8.29 3.86 -9.23
N GLU A 220 -8.91 4.66 -10.10
CA GLU A 220 -9.05 6.11 -9.93
C GLU A 220 -9.84 6.47 -8.67
N GLU A 221 -10.99 5.82 -8.45
CA GLU A 221 -11.81 6.01 -7.25
C GLU A 221 -11.03 5.65 -5.98
N GLY A 222 -10.37 4.49 -5.97
CA GLY A 222 -9.57 4.03 -4.83
C GLY A 222 -8.42 4.99 -4.50
N HIS A 223 -7.73 5.50 -5.51
CA HIS A 223 -6.68 6.51 -5.34
C HIS A 223 -7.23 7.83 -4.78
N ALA A 224 -8.33 8.33 -5.34
CA ALA A 224 -8.95 9.58 -4.89
C ALA A 224 -9.38 9.50 -3.42
N ILE A 225 -9.97 8.37 -3.00
CA ILE A 225 -10.37 8.12 -1.60
C ILE A 225 -9.14 8.03 -0.69
N ALA A 226 -8.09 7.30 -1.08
CA ALA A 226 -6.86 7.22 -0.30
C ALA A 226 -6.23 8.61 -0.10
N LYS A 227 -6.15 9.40 -1.18
CA LYS A 227 -5.63 10.77 -1.17
C LYS A 227 -6.45 11.66 -0.23
N LYS A 228 -7.77 11.62 -0.36
CA LYS A 228 -8.69 12.37 0.49
C LYS A 228 -8.49 12.04 1.97
N ASN A 229 -8.44 10.76 2.32
CA ASN A 229 -8.23 10.32 3.70
C ASN A 229 -6.92 10.88 4.26
N PHE A 230 -5.80 10.70 3.56
CA PHE A 230 -4.51 11.24 4.00
C PHE A 230 -4.54 12.76 4.24
N PHE A 231 -4.95 13.55 3.25
CA PHE A 231 -4.90 15.01 3.36
C PHE A 231 -5.93 15.59 4.34
N SER A 232 -7.08 14.93 4.51
CA SER A 232 -8.09 15.36 5.47
C SER A 232 -7.62 15.22 6.92
N LEU A 233 -6.69 14.30 7.19
CA LEU A 233 -6.12 14.07 8.53
C LEU A 233 -5.13 15.16 8.94
N LEU A 234 -4.48 15.84 8.00
CA LEU A 234 -3.41 16.79 8.32
C LEU A 234 -3.96 18.14 8.81
N THR A 235 -3.29 18.74 9.80
CA THR A 235 -3.52 20.15 10.14
C THR A 235 -3.02 21.07 9.02
N GLU A 236 -3.52 22.31 8.99
CA GLU A 236 -3.06 23.30 8.01
C GLU A 236 -1.56 23.61 8.17
N ALA A 237 -1.09 23.72 9.42
CA ALA A 237 0.34 23.95 9.72
C ALA A 237 1.21 22.79 9.22
N THR A 238 0.76 21.54 9.40
CA THR A 238 1.46 20.37 8.84
C THR A 238 1.44 20.38 7.32
N LEU A 239 0.30 20.70 6.70
CA LEU A 239 0.21 20.78 5.25
C LEU A 239 1.19 21.82 4.69
N GLN A 240 1.27 23.00 5.30
CA GLN A 240 2.24 24.05 4.94
C GLN A 240 3.69 23.60 5.14
N LYS A 241 4.00 22.87 6.23
CA LYS A 241 5.34 22.27 6.45
C LYS A 241 5.74 21.32 5.32
N LEU A 242 4.77 20.63 4.71
CA LEU A 242 5.01 19.73 3.58
C LEU A 242 5.21 20.47 2.24
N ASP A 243 5.07 21.80 2.21
CA ASP A 243 5.27 22.69 1.06
C ASP A 243 4.43 22.24 -0.16
N PRO A 244 3.09 22.47 -0.11
CA PRO A 244 2.17 22.03 -1.15
C PRO A 244 2.31 22.89 -2.41
N ARG A 245 2.27 22.22 -3.57
CA ARG A 245 2.34 22.85 -4.90
C ARG A 245 1.15 22.45 -5.77
#